data_AF-A0A953VXL6-F1
#
_entry.id   AF-A0A953VXL6-F1
#
_cell.length_a   1.000
_cell.length_b   1.000
_cell.length_c   1.000
_cell.angle_alpha   90.00
_cell.angle_beta   90.00
_cell.angle_gamma   90.00
#
_symmetry.space_group_name_H-M   'P 1'
#
loop_
_entity.id
_entity.type
_entity.pdbx_description
1 polymer ?
#
loop_
_entity_poly.entity_id
_entity_poly.type
_entity_poly.pdbx_seq_one_letter_code
_entity_poly.pdbx_strand_id
1 'polypeptide(L)'
;MTYCVGLLLKAGIVLLSDTRTNAGLDNISCYKKTYLFEAPGDRVVAILTAGSLSVTQTTMARLREAIEDPDSTEATSIMKARSMLSVADIVGSALADVAANISEKLGRSSQATASASLLLAGQRRGGEMRLFLIYPEGNYIEATADTPFLQIGEHKYGKPILDRVVNPDTTLSDAKKAVLLSMDSTLRSNLSVGMPLDLTVIRAGELQVCEHRRIENGDAIFAEMSHAWSQALRDAFSGIQI
;
A
#
# COMPACT_ATOMS: atom_id res chain seq x y z
N MET A 1 13.28 1.56 3.88
CA MET A 1 12.68 2.73 4.58
C MET A 1 11.26 2.97 4.08
N THR A 2 10.35 2.02 4.31
CA THR A 2 8.93 2.09 3.94
C THR A 2 8.23 0.87 4.53
N TYR A 3 6.98 0.98 4.99
CA TYR A 3 6.09 -0.15 5.15
C TYR A 3 4.68 0.22 4.68
N CYS A 4 4.15 -0.58 3.76
CA CYS A 4 2.77 -0.50 3.30
C CYS A 4 2.10 -1.88 3.39
N VAL A 5 0.79 -1.89 3.63
CA VAL A 5 -0.04 -3.10 3.70
C VAL A 5 -1.41 -2.85 3.09
N GLY A 6 -1.93 -3.87 2.41
CA GLY A 6 -3.30 -3.91 1.92
C GLY A 6 -3.97 -5.24 2.25
N LEU A 7 -5.22 -5.17 2.70
CA LEU A 7 -6.10 -6.32 2.98
C LEU A 7 -7.23 -6.31 1.96
N LEU A 8 -7.54 -7.49 1.40
CA LEU A 8 -8.67 -7.77 0.54
C LEU A 8 -9.64 -8.70 1.27
N LEU A 9 -10.83 -8.19 1.58
CA LEU A 9 -11.85 -8.87 2.39
C LEU A 9 -13.17 -8.87 1.62
N LYS A 10 -14.11 -9.74 1.99
CA LYS A 10 -15.46 -9.72 1.40
C LYS A 10 -16.17 -8.38 1.61
N ALA A 11 -15.92 -7.73 2.76
CA ALA A 11 -16.51 -6.43 3.09
C ALA A 11 -15.88 -5.25 2.34
N GLY A 12 -14.66 -5.42 1.78
CA GLY A 12 -13.93 -4.37 1.09
C GLY A 12 -12.42 -4.44 1.27
N ILE A 13 -11.74 -3.31 1.08
CA ILE A 13 -10.29 -3.17 1.12
C ILE A 13 -9.89 -2.21 2.24
N VAL A 14 -8.84 -2.55 2.98
CA VAL A 14 -8.19 -1.67 3.98
C VAL A 14 -6.71 -1.55 3.63
N LEU A 15 -6.23 -0.31 3.52
CA LEU A 15 -4.85 0.01 3.14
C LEU A 15 -4.22 0.91 4.21
N LEU A 16 -2.94 0.71 4.49
CA LEU A 16 -2.17 1.57 5.39
C LEU A 16 -0.75 1.72 4.86
N SER A 17 -0.27 2.97 4.80
CA SER A 17 1.12 3.28 4.46
C SER A 17 1.75 4.20 5.50
N ASP A 18 3.02 3.95 5.83
CA ASP A 18 3.86 4.93 6.52
C ASP A 18 4.34 6.04 5.55
N THR A 19 4.98 7.09 6.05
CA THR A 19 5.43 8.22 5.21
C THR A 19 6.92 8.53 5.31
N ARG A 20 7.66 7.88 6.21
CA ARG A 20 9.10 8.06 6.30
C ARG A 20 9.79 7.49 5.07
N THR A 21 10.64 8.29 4.44
CA THR A 21 11.28 7.93 3.17
C THR A 21 12.74 8.37 3.16
N ASN A 22 13.59 7.56 2.55
CA ASN A 22 14.98 7.90 2.29
C ASN A 22 15.07 8.66 0.96
N ALA A 23 15.48 9.92 0.99
CA ALA A 23 15.67 10.75 -0.19
C ALA A 23 17.17 10.95 -0.54
N GLY A 24 18.08 10.26 0.14
CA GLY A 24 19.53 10.37 -0.06
C GLY A 24 20.30 10.17 1.25
N LEU A 25 21.63 10.18 1.16
CA LEU A 25 22.50 10.14 2.34
C LEU A 25 22.11 11.26 3.31
N ASP A 26 21.79 10.89 4.55
CA ASP A 26 21.34 11.79 5.63
C ASP A 26 20.09 12.63 5.33
N ASN A 27 19.30 12.25 4.32
CA ASN A 27 18.05 12.94 3.98
C ASN A 27 16.84 12.03 4.21
N ILE A 28 16.37 12.00 5.46
CA ILE A 28 15.13 11.33 5.84
C ILE A 28 14.01 12.37 5.89
N SER A 29 12.99 12.17 5.05
CA SER A 29 11.89 13.12 4.89
C SER A 29 10.53 12.40 4.90
N CYS A 30 9.45 13.18 4.98
CA CYS A 30 8.08 12.68 4.91
C CYS A 30 7.55 12.81 3.47
N TYR A 31 7.21 11.68 2.84
CA TYR A 31 6.55 11.65 1.53
C TYR A 31 5.31 10.77 1.59
N LYS A 32 4.22 11.23 0.96
CA LYS A 32 2.99 10.45 0.81
C LYS A 32 3.30 9.19 -0.01
N LYS A 33 2.80 8.04 0.45
CA LYS A 33 2.96 6.76 -0.25
C LYS A 33 1.65 6.16 -0.76
N THR A 34 0.51 6.75 -0.41
CA THR A 34 -0.82 6.34 -0.90
C THR A 34 -1.33 7.32 -1.95
N TYR A 35 -1.68 6.81 -3.14
CA TYR A 35 -2.23 7.56 -4.25
C TYR A 35 -3.63 7.04 -4.58
N LEU A 36 -4.60 7.93 -4.69
CA LEU A 36 -6.01 7.59 -4.89
C LEU A 36 -6.49 8.21 -6.19
N PHE A 37 -7.17 7.42 -7.01
CA PHE A 37 -7.77 7.82 -8.28
C PHE A 37 -9.21 7.35 -8.30
N GLU A 38 -10.14 8.28 -8.49
CA GLU A 38 -11.56 8.02 -8.33
C GLU A 38 -12.35 8.61 -9.49
N ALA A 39 -13.30 7.82 -9.99
CA ALA A 39 -14.41 8.28 -10.79
C ALA A 39 -15.67 7.72 -10.13
N PRO A 40 -16.29 8.45 -9.18
CA PRO A 40 -17.37 7.94 -8.36
C PRO A 40 -18.48 7.27 -9.18
N GLY A 41 -18.87 6.08 -8.75
CA GLY A 41 -19.83 5.23 -9.46
C GLY A 41 -19.24 4.48 -10.66
N ASP A 42 -18.05 4.79 -11.16
CA ASP A 42 -17.35 3.97 -12.16
C ASP A 42 -16.24 3.15 -11.53
N ARG A 43 -15.26 3.78 -10.87
CA ARG A 43 -14.12 3.07 -10.30
C ARG A 43 -13.41 3.82 -9.19
N VAL A 44 -12.70 3.04 -8.39
CA VAL A 44 -11.71 3.50 -7.41
C VAL A 44 -10.44 2.68 -7.59
N VAL A 45 -9.31 3.37 -7.68
CA VAL A 45 -7.98 2.77 -7.78
C VAL A 45 -7.08 3.42 -6.72
N ALA A 46 -6.47 2.60 -5.89
CA ALA A 46 -5.51 3.00 -4.87
C ALA A 46 -4.16 2.34 -5.15
N ILE A 47 -3.08 3.13 -5.09
CA ILE A 47 -1.71 2.66 -5.29
C ILE A 47 -0.86 3.04 -4.08
N LEU A 48 -0.21 2.05 -3.46
CA LEU A 48 0.76 2.26 -2.38
C LEU A 48 2.18 2.00 -2.90
N THR A 49 3.13 2.85 -2.53
CA THR A 49 4.49 2.83 -3.10
C THR A 49 5.55 2.41 -2.07
N ALA A 50 6.56 1.66 -2.50
CA ALA A 50 7.77 1.38 -1.71
C ALA A 50 9.02 1.26 -2.61
N GLY A 51 10.19 1.57 -2.06
CA GLY A 51 11.47 1.51 -2.77
C GLY A 51 11.95 2.88 -3.24
N SER A 52 12.59 2.93 -4.41
CA SER A 52 13.18 4.16 -4.95
C SER A 52 12.14 5.28 -5.12
N LEU A 53 12.38 6.41 -4.47
CA LEU A 53 11.46 7.56 -4.49
C LEU A 53 11.35 8.16 -5.90
N SER A 54 12.46 8.24 -6.65
CA SER A 54 12.46 8.77 -8.01
C SER A 54 11.69 7.87 -8.97
N VAL A 55 11.80 6.55 -8.83
CA VAL A 55 11.03 5.58 -9.62
C VAL A 55 9.54 5.70 -9.32
N THR A 56 9.16 5.66 -8.03
CA THR A 56 7.75 5.70 -7.62
C THR A 56 7.08 7.03 -7.99
N GLN A 57 7.73 8.18 -7.76
CA GLN A 57 7.18 9.48 -8.13
C GLN A 57 7.04 9.65 -9.64
N THR A 58 8.06 9.26 -10.42
CA THR A 58 7.99 9.35 -11.88
C THR A 58 6.91 8.44 -12.43
N THR A 59 6.76 7.22 -11.89
CA THR A 59 5.67 6.30 -12.26
C THR A 59 4.30 6.94 -11.99
N MET A 60 4.08 7.51 -10.80
CA MET A 60 2.81 8.18 -10.48
C MET A 60 2.55 9.41 -11.34
N ALA A 61 3.59 10.17 -11.70
CA ALA A 61 3.47 11.31 -12.61
C ALA A 61 3.07 10.86 -14.02
N ARG A 62 3.69 9.81 -14.56
CA ARG A 62 3.34 9.24 -15.88
C ARG A 62 1.90 8.74 -15.93
N LEU A 63 1.43 8.08 -14.87
CA LEU A 63 0.04 7.63 -14.80
C LEU A 63 -0.94 8.82 -14.80
N ARG A 64 -0.61 9.93 -14.13
CA ARG A 64 -1.43 11.16 -14.15
C ARG A 64 -1.43 11.83 -15.53
N GLU A 65 -0.27 11.98 -16.15
CA GLU A 65 -0.17 12.48 -17.53
C GLU A 65 -1.04 11.66 -18.49
N ALA A 66 -0.98 10.33 -18.39
CA ALA A 66 -1.80 9.44 -19.23
C ALA A 66 -3.31 9.51 -18.93
N ILE A 67 -3.72 9.94 -17.73
CA ILE A 67 -5.13 10.18 -17.40
C ILE A 67 -5.63 11.48 -18.04
N GLU A 68 -4.78 12.51 -18.03
CA GLU A 68 -5.11 13.85 -18.55
C GLU A 68 -5.01 13.93 -20.08
N ASP A 69 -4.27 13.01 -20.71
CA ASP A 69 -4.13 12.92 -22.17
C ASP A 69 -5.48 12.69 -22.87
N PRO A 70 -5.93 13.61 -23.75
CA PRO A 70 -7.17 13.46 -24.53
C PRO A 70 -7.19 12.21 -25.40
N ASP A 71 -6.04 11.79 -25.91
CA ASP A 71 -5.88 10.63 -26.81
C ASP A 71 -5.71 9.32 -26.04
N SER A 72 -5.76 9.36 -24.70
CA SER A 72 -5.65 8.15 -23.88
C SER A 72 -6.76 7.15 -24.17
N THR A 73 -6.40 5.87 -24.15
CA THR A 73 -7.28 4.75 -24.46
C THR A 73 -7.46 3.86 -23.24
N GLU A 74 -8.30 2.83 -23.36
CA GLU A 74 -8.45 1.79 -22.33
C GLU A 74 -7.14 0.99 -22.09
N ALA A 75 -6.19 1.04 -23.03
CA ALA A 75 -4.90 0.37 -22.91
C ALA A 75 -3.82 1.26 -22.27
N THR A 76 -4.03 2.57 -22.17
CA THR A 76 -3.00 3.52 -21.69
C THR A 76 -3.39 4.26 -20.42
N SER A 77 -4.67 4.39 -20.10
CA SER A 77 -5.15 5.08 -18.90
C SER A 77 -5.82 4.14 -17.91
N ILE A 78 -5.34 4.17 -16.66
CA ILE A 78 -5.95 3.43 -15.55
C ILE A 78 -7.40 3.85 -15.28
N MET A 79 -7.78 5.07 -15.68
CA MET A 79 -9.14 5.59 -15.55
C MET A 79 -10.06 5.22 -16.71
N LYS A 80 -9.53 4.60 -17.78
CA LYS A 80 -10.29 4.09 -18.92
C LYS A 80 -10.26 2.56 -19.03
N ALA A 81 -9.27 1.90 -18.43
CA ALA A 81 -9.06 0.45 -18.49
C ALA A 81 -10.32 -0.39 -18.20
N ARG A 82 -10.50 -1.49 -18.96
CA ARG A 82 -11.69 -2.37 -18.90
C ARG A 82 -11.75 -3.28 -17.68
N SER A 83 -10.62 -3.52 -17.01
CA SER A 83 -10.54 -4.41 -15.86
C SER A 83 -9.43 -3.97 -14.92
N MET A 84 -9.51 -4.37 -13.65
CA MET A 84 -8.41 -4.14 -12.71
C MET A 84 -7.12 -4.91 -13.10
N LEU A 85 -7.21 -5.99 -13.89
CA LEU A 85 -6.03 -6.65 -14.46
C LEU A 85 -5.34 -5.73 -15.47
N SER A 86 -6.11 -5.10 -16.35
CA SER A 86 -5.59 -4.12 -17.31
C SER A 86 -5.01 -2.89 -16.59
N VAL A 87 -5.57 -2.49 -15.44
CA VAL A 87 -4.95 -1.47 -14.58
C VAL A 87 -3.60 -1.96 -14.06
N ALA A 88 -3.50 -3.22 -13.61
CA ALA A 88 -2.23 -3.81 -13.16
C ALA A 88 -1.18 -3.87 -14.28
N ASP A 89 -1.58 -4.21 -15.51
CA ASP A 89 -0.70 -4.19 -16.69
C ASP A 89 -0.14 -2.79 -16.95
N ILE A 90 -1.01 -1.77 -17.01
CA ILE A 90 -0.60 -0.37 -17.24
C ILE A 90 0.36 0.11 -16.16
N VAL A 91 0.03 -0.15 -14.88
CA VAL A 91 0.86 0.26 -13.74
C VAL A 91 2.19 -0.49 -13.74
N GLY A 92 2.18 -1.79 -14.03
CA GLY A 92 3.37 -2.63 -14.11
C GLY A 92 4.33 -2.21 -15.22
N SER A 93 3.82 -1.99 -16.44
CA SER A 93 4.62 -1.48 -17.55
C SER A 93 5.20 -0.11 -17.24
N ALA A 94 4.41 0.83 -16.72
CA ALA A 94 4.90 2.16 -16.35
C ALA A 94 6.02 2.10 -15.30
N LEU A 95 5.89 1.23 -14.29
CA LEU A 95 6.90 1.02 -13.26
C LEU A 95 8.21 0.48 -13.85
N ALA A 96 8.12 -0.59 -14.65
CA ALA A 96 9.26 -1.25 -15.27
C ALA A 96 10.01 -0.31 -16.23
N ASP A 97 9.28 0.44 -17.07
CA ASP A 97 9.86 1.40 -18.01
C ASP A 97 10.61 2.52 -17.28
N VAL A 98 10.02 3.06 -16.21
CA VAL A 98 10.68 4.10 -15.40
C VAL A 98 11.92 3.53 -14.70
N ALA A 99 11.83 2.34 -14.12
CA ALA A 99 12.95 1.69 -13.45
C ALA A 99 14.11 1.41 -14.42
N ALA A 100 13.82 0.95 -15.64
CA ALA A 100 14.81 0.72 -16.69
C ALA A 100 15.50 2.02 -17.12
N ASN A 101 14.72 3.08 -17.39
CA ASN A 101 15.23 4.39 -17.77
C ASN A 101 16.16 5.01 -16.70
N ILE A 102 15.82 4.86 -15.42
CA ILE A 102 16.64 5.38 -14.32
C ILE A 102 17.90 4.52 -14.13
N SER A 103 17.77 3.20 -14.25
CA SER A 103 18.91 2.27 -14.17
C SER A 103 19.95 2.55 -15.24
N GLU A 104 19.53 2.87 -16.47
CA GLU A 104 20.41 3.26 -17.56
C GLU A 104 21.20 4.54 -17.22
N LYS A 105 20.52 5.56 -16.66
CA LYS A 105 21.15 6.83 -16.25
C LYS A 105 22.13 6.70 -15.10
N LEU A 106 21.89 5.78 -14.16
CA LEU A 106 22.81 5.52 -13.05
C LEU A 106 24.11 4.85 -13.51
N GLY A 107 24.09 4.16 -14.65
CA GLY A 107 25.22 3.42 -15.18
C GLY A 107 25.57 2.17 -14.38
N ARG A 108 26.40 1.30 -14.96
CA ARG A 108 26.78 -0.01 -14.39
C ARG A 108 27.63 0.05 -13.11
N SER A 109 28.13 1.23 -12.74
CA SER A 109 29.06 1.43 -11.63
C SER A 109 28.39 1.93 -10.35
N SER A 110 27.08 2.19 -10.37
CA SER A 110 26.34 2.70 -9.22
C SER A 110 25.99 1.58 -8.25
N GLN A 111 26.21 1.80 -6.95
CA GLN A 111 25.70 0.93 -5.88
C GLN A 111 24.20 1.15 -5.60
N ALA A 112 23.60 2.21 -6.16
CA ALA A 112 22.19 2.52 -5.98
C ALA A 112 21.32 1.71 -6.94
N THR A 113 20.27 1.08 -6.41
CA THR A 113 19.30 0.32 -7.21
C THR A 113 18.05 1.15 -7.48
N ALA A 114 17.64 1.25 -8.75
CA ALA A 114 16.39 1.88 -9.16
C ALA A 114 15.22 0.88 -9.07
N SER A 115 15.04 0.26 -7.90
CA SER A 115 14.01 -0.76 -7.67
C SER A 115 12.88 -0.20 -6.82
N ALA A 116 11.64 -0.52 -7.19
CA ALA A 116 10.44 -0.16 -6.45
C ALA A 116 9.35 -1.23 -6.64
N SER A 117 8.43 -1.30 -5.69
CA SER A 117 7.27 -2.20 -5.73
C SER A 117 6.03 -1.42 -5.34
N LEU A 118 4.89 -1.86 -5.85
CA LEU A 118 3.61 -1.19 -5.63
C LEU A 118 2.58 -2.19 -5.11
N LEU A 119 1.68 -1.74 -4.22
CA LEU A 119 0.39 -2.40 -4.06
C LEU A 119 -0.62 -1.64 -4.90
N LEU A 120 -1.41 -2.36 -5.69
CA LEU A 120 -2.51 -1.81 -6.48
C LEU A 120 -3.80 -2.44 -5.97
N ALA A 121 -4.74 -1.62 -5.53
CA ALA A 121 -6.01 -2.08 -4.99
C ALA A 121 -7.17 -1.28 -5.58
N GLY A 122 -8.34 -1.88 -5.72
CA GLY A 122 -9.50 -1.13 -6.18
C GLY A 122 -10.63 -1.98 -6.73
N GLN A 123 -11.58 -1.29 -7.34
CA GLN A 123 -12.73 -1.88 -8.00
C GLN A 123 -13.21 -0.96 -9.10
N ARG A 124 -13.71 -1.57 -10.18
CA ARG A 124 -14.47 -0.88 -11.22
C ARG A 124 -15.88 -1.45 -11.31
N ARG A 125 -16.81 -0.68 -11.86
CA ARG A 125 -18.22 -1.03 -12.04
C ARG A 125 -18.35 -2.35 -12.76
N GLY A 126 -19.09 -3.30 -12.17
CA GLY A 126 -19.29 -4.64 -12.73
C GLY A 126 -18.07 -5.56 -12.64
N GLY A 127 -17.05 -5.21 -11.86
CA GLY A 127 -15.93 -6.06 -11.51
C GLY A 127 -15.84 -6.26 -9.99
N GLU A 128 -15.06 -7.25 -9.57
CA GLU A 128 -14.79 -7.52 -8.16
C GLU A 128 -13.73 -6.57 -7.60
N MET A 129 -13.67 -6.48 -6.27
CA MET A 129 -12.56 -5.86 -5.55
C MET A 129 -11.30 -6.70 -5.78
N ARG A 130 -10.19 -6.07 -6.17
CA ARG A 130 -8.93 -6.76 -6.46
C ARG A 130 -7.76 -6.03 -5.82
N LEU A 131 -6.74 -6.80 -5.43
CA LEU A 131 -5.52 -6.32 -4.79
C LEU A 131 -4.32 -7.07 -5.38
N PHE A 132 -3.35 -6.33 -5.88
CA PHE A 132 -2.15 -6.84 -6.53
C PHE A 132 -0.89 -6.34 -5.84
N LEU A 133 0.17 -7.15 -5.91
CA LEU A 133 1.54 -6.76 -5.65
C LEU A 133 2.26 -6.68 -7.00
N ILE A 134 2.66 -5.47 -7.39
CA ILE A 134 3.46 -5.20 -8.58
C ILE A 134 4.94 -5.23 -8.20
N TYR A 135 5.69 -6.12 -8.84
CA TYR A 135 7.12 -6.29 -8.66
C TYR A 135 7.92 -5.28 -9.50
N PRO A 136 9.21 -5.06 -9.18
CA PRO A 136 10.06 -4.14 -9.95
C PRO A 136 10.13 -4.42 -11.45
N GLU A 137 10.00 -5.69 -11.84
CA GLU A 137 10.01 -6.16 -13.23
C GLU A 137 8.69 -5.88 -13.98
N GLY A 138 7.70 -5.28 -13.31
CA GLY A 138 6.40 -4.92 -13.88
C GLY A 138 5.39 -6.07 -13.91
N ASN A 139 5.81 -7.30 -13.62
CA ASN A 139 4.90 -8.41 -13.37
C ASN A 139 4.27 -8.31 -11.97
N TYR A 140 3.25 -9.12 -11.72
CA TYR A 140 2.48 -9.02 -10.48
C TYR A 140 1.84 -10.34 -10.05
N ILE A 141 1.48 -10.40 -8.78
CA ILE A 141 0.59 -11.42 -8.21
C ILE A 141 -0.66 -10.76 -7.65
N GLU A 142 -1.70 -11.56 -7.44
CA GLU A 142 -2.98 -11.11 -6.89
C GLU A 142 -3.24 -11.76 -5.52
N ALA A 143 -3.85 -11.00 -4.61
CA ALA A 143 -4.37 -11.51 -3.36
C ALA A 143 -5.56 -12.45 -3.63
N THR A 144 -5.71 -13.48 -2.80
CA THR A 144 -6.78 -14.48 -2.92
C THR A 144 -7.46 -14.66 -1.57
N ALA A 145 -8.50 -15.50 -1.50
CA ALA A 145 -9.11 -15.86 -0.22
C ALA A 145 -8.11 -16.54 0.75
N ASP A 146 -7.17 -17.33 0.21
CA ASP A 146 -6.13 -17.99 1.01
C ASP A 146 -4.99 -17.04 1.40
N THR A 147 -4.74 -16.01 0.59
CA THR A 147 -3.76 -14.95 0.88
C THR A 147 -4.44 -13.58 0.79
N PRO A 148 -5.24 -13.18 1.81
CA PRO A 148 -6.09 -12.00 1.73
C PRO A 148 -5.37 -10.68 2.02
N PHE A 149 -4.03 -10.68 2.15
CA PHE A 149 -3.27 -9.47 2.36
C PHE A 149 -1.91 -9.51 1.67
N LEU A 150 -1.41 -8.35 1.29
CA LEU A 150 -0.10 -8.16 0.68
C LEU A 150 0.63 -6.99 1.37
N GLN A 151 1.96 -7.05 1.38
CA GLN A 151 2.81 -6.06 2.04
C GLN A 151 4.01 -5.71 1.15
N ILE A 152 4.50 -4.47 1.26
CA ILE A 152 5.73 -4.00 0.60
C ILE A 152 6.59 -3.20 1.60
N GLY A 153 7.90 -3.17 1.37
CA GLY A 153 8.87 -2.55 2.28
C GLY A 153 9.26 -3.44 3.46
N GLU A 154 9.41 -2.88 4.67
CA GLU A 154 9.84 -3.55 5.91
C GLU A 154 8.71 -4.33 6.59
N HIS A 155 8.19 -5.36 5.91
CA HIS A 155 6.93 -6.00 6.26
C HIS A 155 7.02 -7.12 7.31
N LYS A 156 8.23 -7.60 7.63
CA LYS A 156 8.44 -8.80 8.47
C LYS A 156 7.95 -8.63 9.91
N TYR A 157 8.07 -7.43 10.48
CA TYR A 157 7.75 -7.16 11.89
C TYR A 157 6.24 -7.19 12.18
N GLY A 158 5.44 -6.66 11.24
CA GLY A 158 3.99 -6.60 11.36
C GLY A 158 3.25 -7.84 10.84
N LYS A 159 3.91 -8.70 10.07
CA LYS A 159 3.29 -9.89 9.46
C LYS A 159 2.62 -10.85 10.47
N PRO A 160 3.21 -11.18 11.65
CA PRO A 160 2.64 -12.20 12.53
C PRO A 160 1.25 -11.88 13.11
N ILE A 161 0.89 -10.60 13.29
CA ILE A 161 -0.46 -10.27 13.76
C ILE A 161 -1.48 -10.47 12.64
N LEU A 162 -1.12 -10.13 11.39
CA LEU A 162 -1.98 -10.33 10.23
C LEU A 162 -2.25 -11.82 9.98
N ASP A 163 -1.20 -12.65 10.00
CA ASP A 163 -1.31 -14.11 9.85
C ASP A 163 -2.26 -14.76 10.88
N ARG A 164 -2.40 -14.16 12.08
CA ARG A 164 -3.19 -14.73 13.18
C ARG A 164 -4.65 -14.32 13.18
N VAL A 165 -4.99 -13.15 12.67
CA VAL A 165 -6.33 -12.54 12.89
C VAL A 165 -7.08 -12.21 11.60
N VAL A 166 -6.39 -12.15 10.46
CA VAL A 166 -7.00 -11.73 9.20
C VAL A 166 -7.44 -12.96 8.39
N ASN A 167 -8.69 -12.95 7.97
CA ASN A 167 -9.27 -13.90 7.02
C ASN A 167 -10.30 -13.15 6.14
N PRO A 168 -10.81 -13.75 5.06
CA PRO A 168 -11.72 -13.06 4.13
C PRO A 168 -13.01 -12.51 4.76
N ASP A 169 -13.45 -13.07 5.89
CA ASP A 169 -14.66 -12.68 6.63
C ASP A 169 -14.39 -11.62 7.72
N THR A 170 -13.12 -11.22 7.93
CA THR A 170 -12.75 -10.15 8.86
C THR A 170 -13.52 -8.86 8.52
N THR A 171 -14.10 -8.21 9.53
CA THR A 171 -14.83 -6.95 9.34
C THR A 171 -13.87 -5.80 8.99
N LEU A 172 -14.33 -4.75 8.30
CA LEU A 172 -13.50 -3.58 8.01
C LEU A 172 -12.96 -2.91 9.29
N SER A 173 -13.71 -2.95 10.39
CA SER A 173 -13.29 -2.42 11.70
C SER A 173 -12.14 -3.24 12.29
N ASP A 174 -12.25 -4.58 12.26
CA ASP A 174 -11.20 -5.46 12.75
C ASP A 174 -9.96 -5.41 11.87
N ALA A 175 -10.14 -5.29 10.56
CA ALA A 175 -9.05 -5.11 9.60
C ALA A 175 -8.29 -3.80 9.83
N LYS A 176 -8.99 -2.69 10.11
CA LYS A 176 -8.39 -1.42 10.53
C LYS A 176 -7.51 -1.62 11.78
N LYS A 177 -8.04 -2.29 12.81
CA LYS A 177 -7.25 -2.62 14.00
C LYS A 177 -6.02 -3.46 13.64
N ALA A 178 -6.17 -4.51 12.82
CA ALA A 178 -5.08 -5.39 12.42
C ALA A 178 -3.94 -4.66 11.71
N VAL A 179 -4.25 -3.78 10.73
CA VAL A 179 -3.20 -3.01 10.03
C VAL A 179 -2.51 -2.00 10.95
N LEU A 180 -3.24 -1.38 11.88
CA LEU A 180 -2.67 -0.42 12.83
C LEU A 180 -1.76 -1.11 13.85
N LEU A 181 -2.14 -2.29 14.36
CA LEU A 181 -1.29 -3.10 15.25
C LEU A 181 -0.05 -3.66 14.53
N SER A 182 -0.21 -4.03 13.26
CA SER A 182 0.90 -4.41 12.39
C SER A 182 1.90 -3.26 12.23
N MET A 183 1.39 -2.03 12.02
CA MET A 183 2.20 -0.83 11.91
C MET A 183 2.86 -0.45 13.24
N ASP A 184 2.15 -0.53 14.37
CA ASP A 184 2.72 -0.26 15.70
C ASP A 184 3.93 -1.15 16.00
N SER A 185 3.79 -2.46 15.76
CA SER A 185 4.87 -3.44 15.92
C SER A 185 6.08 -3.06 15.05
N THR A 186 5.83 -2.63 13.82
CA THR A 186 6.88 -2.24 12.87
C THR A 186 7.58 -0.94 13.26
N LEU A 187 6.83 0.10 13.66
CA LEU A 187 7.36 1.38 14.13
C LEU A 187 8.27 1.23 15.34
N ARG A 188 7.93 0.31 16.26
CA ARG A 188 8.73 0.03 17.46
C ARG A 188 10.02 -0.71 17.18
N SER A 189 10.07 -1.49 16.11
CA SER A 189 11.19 -2.40 15.82
C SER A 189 12.07 -1.98 14.64
N ASN A 190 11.65 -1.02 13.82
CA ASN A 190 12.41 -0.57 12.65
C ASN A 190 12.28 0.94 12.41
N LEU A 191 13.36 1.68 12.67
CA LEU A 191 13.42 3.15 12.52
C LEU A 191 13.27 3.63 11.08
N SER A 192 13.35 2.74 10.09
CA SER A 192 13.19 3.11 8.69
C SER A 192 11.72 3.30 8.29
N VAL A 193 10.79 2.90 9.17
CA VAL A 193 9.34 3.13 9.06
C VAL A 193 8.97 4.26 10.01
N GLY A 194 8.05 5.14 9.62
CA GLY A 194 7.71 6.28 10.45
C GLY A 194 6.41 6.99 10.12
N MET A 195 5.89 7.61 11.18
CA MET A 195 4.74 8.51 11.17
C MET A 195 5.04 9.79 10.35
N PRO A 196 4.01 10.49 9.85
CA PRO A 196 2.58 10.13 9.90
C PRO A 196 2.22 8.91 9.05
N LEU A 197 1.01 8.39 9.21
CA LEU A 197 0.47 7.26 8.46
C LEU A 197 -0.75 7.70 7.63
N ASP A 198 -0.97 7.08 6.47
CA ASP A 198 -2.18 7.29 5.67
C ASP A 198 -3.01 5.99 5.66
N LEU A 199 -4.17 6.00 6.31
CA LEU A 199 -5.15 4.91 6.35
C LEU A 199 -6.22 5.15 5.27
N THR A 200 -6.54 4.13 4.49
CA THR A 200 -7.61 4.19 3.48
C THR A 200 -8.52 2.96 3.58
N VAL A 201 -9.83 3.18 3.45
CA VAL A 201 -10.84 2.12 3.40
C VAL A 201 -11.71 2.32 2.16
N ILE A 202 -11.95 1.22 1.46
CA ILE A 202 -12.85 1.15 0.30
C ILE A 202 -13.85 0.05 0.59
N ARG A 203 -15.15 0.37 0.66
CA ARG A 203 -16.18 -0.65 0.86
C ARG A 203 -16.52 -1.34 -0.47
N ALA A 204 -16.72 -2.66 -0.43
CA ALA A 204 -17.12 -3.41 -1.61
C ALA A 204 -18.40 -2.85 -2.24
N GLY A 205 -18.37 -2.59 -3.55
CA GLY A 205 -19.50 -2.13 -4.33
C GLY A 205 -19.74 -0.62 -4.30
N GLU A 206 -19.06 0.15 -3.46
CA GLU A 206 -19.25 1.61 -3.38
C GLU A 206 -18.50 2.38 -4.50
N LEU A 207 -17.46 1.78 -5.09
CA LEU A 207 -16.67 2.36 -6.19
C LEU A 207 -16.07 3.75 -5.87
N GLN A 208 -15.80 4.00 -4.59
CA GLN A 208 -15.18 5.22 -4.07
C GLN A 208 -14.52 4.93 -2.70
N VAL A 209 -13.65 5.82 -2.26
CA VAL A 209 -13.01 5.78 -0.95
C VAL A 209 -14.02 6.21 0.11
N CYS A 210 -14.29 5.34 1.09
CA CYS A 210 -15.25 5.63 2.16
C CYS A 210 -14.58 6.28 3.39
N GLU A 211 -13.30 6.03 3.60
CA GLU A 211 -12.50 6.66 4.66
C GLU A 211 -11.07 6.87 4.17
N HIS A 212 -10.57 8.10 4.29
CA HIS A 212 -9.15 8.40 4.15
C HIS A 212 -8.74 9.27 5.33
N ARG A 213 -7.87 8.74 6.19
CA ARG A 213 -7.45 9.40 7.42
C ARG A 213 -5.93 9.41 7.51
N ARG A 214 -5.37 10.61 7.69
CA ARG A 214 -3.98 10.78 8.09
C ARG A 214 -3.87 10.70 9.61
N ILE A 215 -2.96 9.85 10.09
CA ILE A 215 -2.66 9.64 11.50
C ILE A 215 -1.34 10.35 11.78
N GLU A 216 -1.43 11.50 12.45
CA GLU A 216 -0.29 12.36 12.71
C GLU A 216 0.60 11.82 13.84
N ASN A 217 1.82 12.36 13.93
CA ASN A 217 2.66 12.07 15.09
C ASN A 217 1.97 12.57 16.38
N GLY A 218 1.83 11.69 17.37
CA GLY A 218 1.10 11.99 18.60
C GLY A 218 -0.42 11.84 18.53
N ASP A 219 -0.97 11.21 17.48
CA ASP A 219 -2.41 10.90 17.39
C ASP A 219 -2.90 10.12 18.63
N ALA A 220 -3.86 10.71 19.36
CA ALA A 220 -4.32 10.19 20.64
C ALA A 220 -4.99 8.81 20.51
N ILE A 221 -5.77 8.59 19.45
CA ILE A 221 -6.49 7.32 19.22
C ILE A 221 -5.48 6.22 18.90
N PHE A 222 -4.47 6.50 18.08
CA PHE A 222 -3.41 5.54 17.77
C PHE A 222 -2.58 5.22 19.02
N ALA A 223 -2.23 6.22 19.83
CA ALA A 223 -1.48 6.05 21.07
C ALA A 223 -2.26 5.21 22.10
N GLU A 224 -3.55 5.47 22.28
CA GLU A 224 -4.43 4.72 23.18
C GLU A 224 -4.53 3.25 22.76
N MET A 225 -4.79 2.98 21.48
CA MET A 225 -4.81 1.62 20.93
C MET A 225 -3.46 0.91 21.15
N SER A 226 -2.35 1.58 20.89
CA SER A 226 -1.00 1.03 21.08
C SER A 226 -0.72 0.69 22.55
N HIS A 227 -1.15 1.56 23.48
CA HIS A 227 -1.03 1.31 24.91
C HIS A 227 -1.90 0.13 25.37
N ALA A 228 -3.17 0.11 24.97
CA ALA A 228 -4.11 -0.96 25.30
C ALA A 228 -3.61 -2.32 24.79
N TRP A 229 -3.09 -2.38 23.55
CA TRP A 229 -2.51 -3.59 22.99
C TRP A 229 -1.26 -4.06 23.75
N SER A 230 -0.37 -3.13 24.09
CA SER A 230 0.84 -3.42 24.88
C SER A 230 0.48 -4.00 26.25
N GLN A 231 -0.56 -3.47 26.90
CA GLN A 231 -1.04 -3.96 28.18
C GLN A 231 -1.64 -5.37 28.04
N ALA A 232 -2.53 -5.57 27.08
CA ALA A 232 -3.15 -6.86 26.81
C ALA A 232 -2.13 -7.97 26.52
N LEU A 233 -1.06 -7.66 25.77
CA LEU A 233 0.02 -8.61 25.51
C LEU A 233 0.79 -9.00 26.78
N ARG A 234 1.06 -8.04 27.68
CA ARG A 234 1.73 -8.32 28.96
C ARG A 234 0.86 -9.20 29.84
N ASP A 235 -0.43 -8.88 29.94
CA ASP A 235 -1.37 -9.64 30.76
C ASP A 235 -1.52 -11.07 30.23
N ALA A 236 -1.66 -11.23 28.91
CA ALA A 236 -1.70 -12.54 28.26
C ALA A 236 -0.41 -13.34 28.50
N PHE A 237 0.76 -12.70 28.38
CA PHE A 237 2.05 -13.34 28.64
C PHE A 237 2.18 -13.82 30.09
N SER A 238 1.82 -12.98 31.07
CA SER A 238 1.84 -13.34 32.49
C SER A 238 0.86 -14.47 32.85
N GLY A 239 -0.19 -14.67 32.06
CA GLY A 239 -1.17 -15.74 32.24
C GLY A 239 -0.75 -17.10 31.67
N ILE A 240 0.32 -17.19 30.88
CA ILE A 240 0.77 -18.45 30.30
C ILE A 240 1.56 -19.26 31.35
N GLN A 241 1.16 -20.52 31.56
CA GLN A 241 1.88 -21.49 32.38
C GLN A 241 2.62 -22.48 31.47
N ILE A 242 3.83 -22.90 31.90
CA ILE A 242 4.68 -23.87 31.19
C ILE A 242 4.69 -25.19 31.98
#